data_AF-A0A5K0YUM2-F1
#
_entry.id   AF-A0A5K0YUM2-F1
#
_cell.length_a   1.000
_cell.length_b   1.000
_cell.length_c   1.000
_cell.angle_alpha   90.00
_cell.angle_beta   90.00
_cell.angle_gamma   90.00
#
_symmetry.space_group_name_H-M   'P 1'
#
loop_
_entity.id
_entity.type
_entity.pdbx_description
1 polymer ?
#
loop_
_entity_poly.entity_id
_entity_poly.type
_entity_poly.pdbx_seq_one_letter_code
_entity_poly.pdbx_strand_id
1 'polypeptide(L)' 'DYTGVHVNTKNLYAVLLGNKTALDGGSGKVLKSKHNDHIFIYYSDHGGPGVLGMPIFFFL' A
#
# COMPACT_ATOMS: atom_id res chain seq x y z
N ASP A 1 5.69 -6.73 -5.56
CA ASP A 1 6.32 -5.41 -5.37
C ASP A 1 6.61 -5.12 -3.91
N TYR A 2 5.63 -5.34 -3.04
CA TYR A 2 5.80 -5.27 -1.59
C TYR A 2 5.32 -6.59 -0.99
N THR A 3 6.17 -7.23 -0.20
CA THR A 3 5.93 -8.54 0.41
C THR A 3 6.47 -8.53 1.83
N GLY A 4 6.00 -9.47 2.67
CA GLY A 4 6.42 -9.57 4.07
C GLY A 4 6.24 -8.24 4.82
N VAL A 5 7.32 -7.78 5.48
CA VAL A 5 7.31 -6.55 6.29
C VAL A 5 7.02 -5.26 5.50
N HIS A 6 7.17 -5.31 4.17
CA HIS A 6 6.88 -4.18 3.30
C HIS A 6 5.38 -4.06 2.94
N VAL A 7 4.54 -5.03 3.34
CA VAL A 7 3.07 -4.90 3.26
C VAL A 7 2.58 -4.13 4.48
N ASN A 8 2.68 -2.81 4.39
CA ASN A 8 2.29 -1.89 5.45
C ASN A 8 1.54 -0.68 4.89
N THR A 9 0.85 0.04 5.77
CA THR A 9 0.02 1.21 5.39
C THR A 9 0.84 2.32 4.75
N LYS A 10 2.07 2.57 5.23
CA LYS A 10 2.97 3.59 4.69
C LYS A 10 3.28 3.34 3.22
N ASN A 11 3.62 2.11 2.86
CA ASN A 11 3.86 1.71 1.47
C ASN A 11 2.59 1.76 0.63
N LEU A 12 1.43 1.34 1.14
CA LEU A 12 0.18 1.46 0.41
C LEU A 12 -0.11 2.93 0.02
N TYR A 13 -0.03 3.85 0.98
CA TYR A 13 -0.24 5.28 0.70
C TYR A 13 0.79 5.84 -0.27
N ALA A 14 2.07 5.53 -0.09
CA ALA A 14 3.15 5.96 -0.98
C ALA A 14 2.94 5.44 -2.43
N VAL A 15 2.47 4.20 -2.59
CA VAL A 15 2.12 3.62 -3.90
C VAL A 15 0.96 4.38 -4.53
N LEU A 16 -0.13 4.62 -3.80
CA LEU A 16 -1.33 5.29 -4.32
C LEU A 16 -1.05 6.74 -4.72
N LEU A 17 -0.20 7.43 -3.96
CA LEU A 17 0.20 8.82 -4.24
C LEU A 17 1.31 8.94 -5.28
N GLY A 18 1.84 7.84 -5.81
CA GLY A 18 2.97 7.87 -6.74
C GLY A 18 4.28 8.37 -6.08
N ASN A 19 4.38 8.33 -4.76
CA ASN A 19 5.47 8.95 -3.99
C ASN A 19 6.54 7.91 -3.61
N LYS A 20 7.55 7.75 -4.47
CA LYS A 20 8.65 6.79 -4.23
C LYS A 20 9.50 7.10 -2.99
N THR A 21 9.65 8.37 -2.61
CA THR A 21 10.53 8.74 -1.48
C THR A 21 9.90 8.44 -0.12
N ALA A 22 8.59 8.24 -0.09
CA ALA A 22 7.85 7.86 1.12
C ALA A 22 7.83 6.34 1.37
N LEU A 23 8.38 5.53 0.45
CA LEU A 23 8.43 4.07 0.60
C LEU A 23 9.38 3.64 1.72
N ASP A 24 9.03 2.52 2.34
CA ASP A 24 9.78 1.78 3.35
C ASP A 24 10.10 0.38 2.81
N GLY A 25 11.14 0.31 1.98
CA GLY A 25 11.59 -0.89 1.27
C GLY A 25 10.67 -1.37 0.14
N GLY A 26 10.84 -2.63 -0.27
CA GLY A 26 10.17 -3.21 -1.44
C GLY A 26 10.80 -2.80 -2.79
N SER A 27 10.08 -3.03 -3.89
CA SER A 27 10.62 -2.85 -5.26
C SER A 27 10.73 -1.40 -5.73
N GLY A 28 10.09 -0.44 -5.06
CA GLY A 28 10.04 0.95 -5.51
C GLY A 28 8.97 1.26 -6.57
N LYS A 29 8.13 0.28 -6.95
CA LYS A 29 7.03 0.46 -7.91
C LYS A 29 5.88 1.22 -7.25
N VAL A 30 5.42 2.31 -7.85
CA VAL A 30 4.28 3.14 -7.39
C VAL A 30 3.36 3.45 -8.55
N LEU A 31 2.16 3.97 -8.29
CA LEU A 31 1.27 4.48 -9.33
C LEU A 31 1.82 5.80 -9.88
N LYS A 32 2.62 5.72 -10.93
CA LYS A 32 3.07 6.89 -11.71
C LYS A 32 2.05 7.21 -12.81
N SER A 33 0.79 7.38 -12.43
CA SER A 33 -0.33 7.61 -13.35
C SER A 33 -0.34 9.04 -13.91
N LYS A 34 -0.97 9.20 -15.07
CA LYS A 34 -1.30 10.48 -15.70
C LYS A 34 -2.81 10.72 -15.67
N HIS A 35 -3.23 11.91 -16.05
CA HIS A 35 -4.62 12.37 -15.99
C HIS A 35 -5.66 11.49 -16.71
N ASN A 36 -5.25 10.69 -17.71
CA ASN A 36 -6.15 9.80 -18.48
C ASN A 36 -5.99 8.32 -18.13
N ASP A 37 -5.14 7.97 -17.14
CA ASP A 37 -4.92 6.58 -16.78
C ASP A 37 -6.07 6.09 -15.89
N HIS A 38 -6.56 4.89 -16.15
CA HIS A 38 -7.56 4.24 -15.30
C HIS A 38 -6.85 3.38 -14.24
N ILE A 39 -7.20 3.58 -12.97
CA ILE A 39 -6.64 2.85 -11.83
C ILE A 39 -7.68 1.86 -11.32
N PHE A 40 -7.27 0.60 -11.18
CA PHE A 40 -8.05 -0.44 -10.51
C PHE A 40 -7.33 -0.85 -9.22
N ILE A 41 -8.05 -0.85 -8.09
CA ILE A 41 -7.54 -1.25 -6.78
C ILE A 41 -8.38 -2.40 -6.26
N TYR A 42 -7.71 -3.46 -5.82
CA TYR A 42 -8.32 -4.62 -5.18
C TYR A 42 -7.68 -4.85 -3.81
N TYR A 43 -8.52 -5.07 -2.80
CA TYR A 43 -8.10 -5.33 -1.43
C TYR A 43 -8.94 -6.49 -0.86
N SER A 44 -8.28 -7.45 -0.21
CA SER A 44 -8.92 -8.62 0.40
C SER A 44 -8.15 -9.04 1.65
N ASP A 45 -8.76 -8.79 2.81
CA ASP A 45 -8.29 -9.15 4.15
C ASP A 45 -9.46 -8.94 5.14
N HIS A 46 -9.18 -9.03 6.43
CA HIS A 46 -10.11 -8.64 7.49
C HIS A 46 -10.37 -7.13 7.52
N GLY A 47 -11.54 -6.77 8.07
CA GLY A 47 -11.94 -5.38 8.29
C GLY A 47 -12.89 -5.24 9.47
N GLY A 48 -13.06 -4.00 9.94
CA GLY A 48 -14.02 -3.60 10.96
C GLY A 48 -14.60 -2.22 10.64
N PRO A 49 -15.49 -1.67 11.47
CA PRO A 49 -16.04 -0.34 11.26
C PRO A 49 -14.94 0.73 11.16
N GLY A 50 -14.77 1.32 9.97
CA GLY A 50 -13.77 2.36 9.71
C GLY A 50 -12.31 1.89 9.62
N VAL A 51 -12.05 0.59 9.55
CA VAL A 51 -10.67 0.04 9.51
C VAL A 51 -10.56 -1.18 8.59
N LEU A 52 -9.43 -1.26 7.88
CA LEU A 52 -9.00 -2.43 7.12
C LEU A 52 -7.69 -2.96 7.71
N GLY A 53 -7.52 -4.28 7.74
CA GLY A 53 -6.33 -4.94 8.27
C GLY A 53 -5.05 -4.67 7.48
N MET A 54 -3.91 -4.86 8.12
CA MET A 54 -2.63 -5.05 7.43
C MET A 54 -1.90 -6.20 8.14
N PRO A 55 -1.03 -6.96 7.44
CA PRO A 55 -0.39 -8.15 8.01
C PRO A 55 0.45 -7.90 9.27
N ILE A 56 0.82 -6.63 9.54
CA ILE A 56 1.68 -6.27 10.65
C ILE A 56 0.87 -5.45 11.65
N PHE A 57 0.27 -6.16 12.60
CA PHE A 57 -0.03 -5.64 13.92
C PHE A 57 0.83 -6.44 14.90
N PHE A 58 1.93 -5.85 15.37
CA PHE A 58 2.76 -6.45 16.41
C PHE A 58 1.95 -6.41 17.71
N PHE A 59 1.23 -7.48 18.02
CA PHE A 59 0.87 -7.77 19.40
C PHE A 59 2.07 -8.45 20.05
N LEU A 60 2.93 -7.62 20.68
CA LEU A 60 3.67 -7.89 21.92
C LEU A 60 4.38 -6.62 22.39
#